data_AF-A0A6G6K5N7-F1
#
_entry.id   AF-A0A6G6K5N7-F1
#
_cell.length_a   1.000
_cell.length_b   1.000
_cell.length_c   1.000
_cell.angle_alpha   90.00
_cell.angle_beta   90.00
_cell.angle_gamma   90.00
#
_symmetry.space_group_name_H-M   'P 1'
#
loop_
_entity.id
_entity.type
_entity.pdbx_description
1 polymer ?
#
loop_
_entity_poly.entity_id
_entity_poly.type
_entity_poly.pdbx_seq_one_letter_code
_entity_poly.pdbx_strand_id
1 'polypeptide(L)'
;MKALPLCLLYVALTAAILPLAAETRHAAEEAGITSINSDVETKVTFVNRTEETIRIYWLSFEGKRVLYHTLKPGEAAEQVTFLTHPWLVTDDNDNAWQLYYPDAQPRKIEIKVEQPGEQ
;
A
#
# COMPACT_ATOMS: atom_id res chain seq x y z
N MET A 1 -9.85 -9.42 -64.38
CA MET A 1 -11.25 -9.06 -64.05
C MET A 1 -11.99 -10.33 -63.63
N LYS A 2 -11.98 -10.72 -62.34
CA LYS A 2 -13.09 -10.74 -61.33
C LYS A 2 -12.90 -12.09 -60.60
N ALA A 3 -13.04 -12.34 -59.30
CA ALA A 3 -13.31 -11.60 -58.08
C ALA A 3 -12.79 -12.50 -56.90
N LEU A 4 -12.42 -11.94 -55.74
CA LEU A 4 -12.14 -12.70 -54.51
C LEU A 4 -13.44 -13.14 -53.81
N PRO A 5 -13.44 -14.24 -53.03
CA PRO A 5 -14.27 -14.37 -51.85
C PRO A 5 -13.44 -14.18 -50.57
N LEU A 6 -13.95 -13.26 -49.76
CA LEU A 6 -13.61 -12.93 -48.39
C LEU A 6 -14.33 -13.92 -47.45
N CYS A 7 -13.64 -14.60 -46.52
CA CYS A 7 -14.11 -14.83 -45.14
C CYS A 7 -13.32 -15.88 -44.34
N LEU A 8 -12.94 -15.46 -43.12
CA LEU A 8 -13.04 -16.21 -41.84
C LEU A 8 -12.19 -17.50 -41.75
N LEU A 9 -11.22 -17.65 -40.85
CA LEU A 9 -11.26 -17.32 -39.43
C LEU A 9 -9.84 -17.04 -38.95
N TYR A 10 -9.54 -15.76 -38.71
CA TYR A 10 -8.51 -15.37 -37.77
C TYR A 10 -9.05 -15.81 -36.40
N VAL A 11 -8.71 -17.01 -35.96
CA VAL A 11 -8.81 -17.33 -34.52
C VAL A 11 -7.67 -16.54 -33.89
N ALA A 12 -7.87 -15.22 -33.77
CA ALA A 12 -7.19 -14.46 -32.74
C ALA A 12 -7.62 -15.11 -31.44
N LEU A 13 -6.77 -16.01 -30.96
CA LEU A 13 -6.69 -16.35 -29.56
C LEU A 13 -6.47 -15.02 -28.85
N THR A 14 -7.56 -14.37 -28.46
CA THR A 14 -7.49 -13.26 -27.54
C THR A 14 -6.99 -13.90 -26.26
N ALA A 15 -5.68 -13.80 -26.03
CA ALA A 15 -5.18 -13.89 -24.68
C ALA A 15 -5.96 -12.82 -23.93
N ALA A 16 -6.89 -13.24 -23.06
CA ALA A 16 -7.47 -12.35 -22.09
C ALA A 16 -6.27 -11.82 -21.30
N ILE A 17 -5.87 -10.58 -21.59
CA ILE A 17 -4.99 -9.83 -20.71
C ILE A 17 -5.86 -9.60 -19.48
N LEU A 18 -5.88 -10.59 -18.57
CA LEU A 18 -6.33 -10.32 -17.22
C LEU A 18 -5.48 -9.14 -16.77
N PRO A 19 -6.08 -7.99 -16.41
CA PRO A 19 -5.29 -6.97 -15.77
C PRO A 19 -4.68 -7.67 -14.56
N LEU A 20 -3.34 -7.68 -14.48
CA LEU A 20 -2.71 -7.88 -13.19
C LEU A 20 -3.36 -6.82 -12.31
N ALA A 21 -4.19 -7.25 -11.35
CA ALA A 21 -4.97 -6.33 -10.55
C ALA A 21 -3.98 -5.29 -9.99
N ALA A 22 -4.10 -4.06 -10.48
CA ALA A 22 -3.21 -3.00 -10.02
C ALA A 22 -3.50 -2.84 -8.54
N GLU A 23 -2.44 -2.90 -7.73
CA GLU A 23 -2.51 -2.74 -6.28
C GLU A 23 -3.31 -1.48 -5.93
N THR A 24 -4.24 -1.58 -4.98
CA THR A 24 -5.06 -0.43 -4.60
C THR A 24 -4.17 0.62 -3.93
N ARG A 25 -4.26 1.87 -4.38
CA ARG A 25 -3.53 3.00 -3.82
C ARG A 25 -4.39 3.75 -2.81
N HIS A 26 -3.75 4.26 -1.74
CA HIS A 26 -4.42 5.11 -0.77
C HIS A 26 -4.64 6.51 -1.35
N ALA A 27 -5.72 7.19 -0.98
CA ALA A 27 -6.01 8.56 -1.44
C ALA A 27 -4.85 9.55 -1.19
N ALA A 28 -4.08 9.34 -0.12
CA ALA A 28 -2.89 10.13 0.17
C ALA A 28 -1.79 9.97 -0.90
N GLU A 29 -1.60 8.76 -1.43
CA GLU A 29 -0.62 8.53 -2.49
C GLU A 29 -1.06 9.20 -3.79
N GLU A 30 -2.35 9.15 -4.10
CA GLU A 30 -2.95 9.84 -5.24
C GLU A 30 -2.87 11.37 -5.10
N ALA A 31 -3.00 11.87 -3.87
CA ALA A 31 -2.82 13.28 -3.54
C ALA A 31 -1.35 13.72 -3.53
N GLY A 32 -0.39 12.81 -3.77
CA GLY A 32 1.04 13.12 -3.80
C GLY A 32 1.64 13.41 -2.42
N ILE A 33 1.09 12.81 -1.36
CA ILE A 33 1.68 12.90 -0.02
C ILE A 33 3.04 12.21 0.00
N THR A 34 4.05 12.92 0.48
CA THR A 34 5.43 12.44 0.60
C THR A 34 5.98 12.77 1.99
N SER A 35 7.11 12.14 2.34
CA SER A 35 7.91 12.63 3.46
C SER A 35 8.53 13.99 3.16
N ILE A 36 8.73 14.79 4.21
CA ILE A 36 9.57 15.98 4.20
C ILE A 36 10.61 15.87 5.32
N ASN A 37 11.75 16.55 5.19
CA ASN A 37 12.79 16.51 6.21
C ASN A 37 12.27 17.06 7.55
N SER A 38 12.66 16.41 8.64
CA SER A 38 12.38 16.84 10.01
C SER A 38 13.55 16.44 10.90
N ASP A 39 13.92 17.31 11.84
CA ASP A 39 14.95 17.03 12.85
C ASP A 39 14.36 16.39 14.12
N VAL A 40 13.05 16.14 14.13
CA VAL A 40 12.34 15.52 15.26
C VAL A 40 12.29 14.01 15.05
N GLU A 41 13.31 13.32 15.56
CA GLU A 41 13.35 11.85 15.65
C GLU A 41 12.33 11.35 16.68
N THR A 42 11.64 10.26 16.34
CA THR A 42 10.65 9.59 17.19
C THR A 42 10.61 8.10 16.84
N LYS A 43 9.71 7.36 17.48
CA LYS A 43 9.51 5.93 17.25
C LYS A 43 8.04 5.61 17.02
N VAL A 44 7.79 4.67 16.12
CA VAL A 44 6.45 4.08 15.95
C VAL A 44 6.54 2.58 16.15
N THR A 45 5.69 2.04 17.01
CA THR A 45 5.50 0.59 17.16
C THR A 45 4.22 0.17 16.46
N PHE A 46 4.33 -0.59 15.38
CA PHE A 46 3.18 -1.19 14.70
C PHE A 46 2.87 -2.55 15.33
N VAL A 47 1.59 -2.83 15.56
CA VAL A 47 1.11 -4.12 16.06
C VAL A 47 0.00 -4.61 15.14
N ASN A 48 0.22 -5.75 14.49
CA ASN A 48 -0.78 -6.37 13.65
C ASN A 48 -1.83 -7.06 14.53
N ARG A 49 -3.01 -6.47 14.67
CA ARG A 49 -4.17 -7.05 15.35
C ARG A 49 -5.20 -7.62 14.37
N THR A 50 -4.83 -7.76 13.10
CA THR A 50 -5.66 -8.39 12.07
C THR A 50 -5.38 -9.88 11.96
N GLU A 51 -6.22 -10.59 11.21
CA GLU A 51 -6.03 -12.00 10.88
C GLU A 51 -5.18 -12.21 9.62
N GLU A 52 -4.77 -11.13 8.96
CA GLU A 52 -3.99 -11.16 7.72
C GLU A 52 -2.53 -10.77 7.96
N THR A 53 -1.63 -11.20 7.06
CA THR A 53 -0.29 -10.62 7.00
C THR A 53 -0.39 -9.21 6.43
N ILE A 54 0.24 -8.25 7.09
CA ILE A 54 0.28 -6.85 6.65
C ILE A 54 1.69 -6.43 6.28
N ARG A 55 1.79 -5.42 5.42
CA ARG A 55 3.06 -4.79 5.07
C ARG A 55 3.05 -3.32 5.49
N ILE A 56 4.18 -2.88 6.03
CA ILE A 56 4.40 -1.54 6.56
C ILE A 56 5.43 -0.84 5.68
N TYR A 57 4.96 0.20 5.02
CA TYR A 57 5.75 1.02 4.10
C TYR A 57 5.98 2.41 4.66
N TRP A 58 7.17 2.93 4.47
CA TRP A 58 7.43 4.35 4.52
C TRP A 58 7.13 4.96 3.13
N LEU A 59 6.45 6.12 3.06
CA LEU A 59 6.44 6.87 1.81
C LEU A 59 7.65 7.79 1.76
N SER A 60 8.54 7.56 0.80
CA SER A 60 9.78 8.30 0.64
C SER A 60 9.55 9.80 0.36
N PHE A 61 10.64 10.55 0.27
CA PHE A 61 10.59 11.95 -0.16
C PHE A 61 10.02 12.13 -1.58
N GLU A 62 10.13 11.11 -2.43
CA GLU A 62 9.53 11.05 -3.77
C GLU A 62 8.13 10.44 -3.80
N GLY A 63 7.54 10.12 -2.64
CA GLY A 63 6.21 9.50 -2.54
C GLY A 63 6.19 8.02 -2.95
N LYS A 64 7.35 7.36 -2.97
CA LYS A 64 7.44 5.93 -3.28
C LYS A 64 7.33 5.10 -2.02
N ARG A 65 6.61 3.98 -2.09
CA ARG A 65 6.56 2.97 -1.03
C ARG A 65 7.96 2.35 -0.83
N VAL A 66 8.45 2.37 0.39
CA VAL A 66 9.68 1.67 0.82
C VAL A 66 9.31 0.70 1.93
N LEU A 67 9.43 -0.61 1.66
CA LEU A 67 9.04 -1.65 2.62
C LEU A 67 10.00 -1.67 3.81
N TYR A 68 9.46 -1.65 5.03
CA TYR A 68 10.24 -1.82 6.26
C TYR A 68 9.90 -3.10 6.99
N HIS A 69 8.60 -3.44 7.09
CA HIS A 69 8.17 -4.62 7.83
C HIS A 69 7.07 -5.39 7.10
N THR A 70 7.12 -6.71 7.23
CA THR A 70 6.01 -7.61 6.97
C THR A 70 5.66 -8.27 8.30
N LEU A 71 4.43 -8.09 8.77
CA LEU A 71 3.98 -8.55 10.09
C LEU A 71 2.85 -9.56 9.94
N LYS A 72 3.05 -10.77 10.45
CA LYS A 72 1.99 -11.78 10.59
C LYS A 72 0.99 -11.38 11.69
N PRO A 73 -0.19 -12.02 11.75
CA PRO A 73 -1.14 -11.81 12.83
C PRO A 73 -0.49 -11.90 14.22
N GLY A 74 -0.69 -10.87 15.04
CA GLY A 74 -0.14 -10.77 16.39
C GLY A 74 1.30 -10.26 16.49
N GLU A 75 2.02 -10.14 15.38
CA GLU A 75 3.39 -9.61 15.38
C GLU A 75 3.43 -8.09 15.57
N ALA A 76 4.58 -7.60 16.04
CA ALA A 76 4.85 -6.19 16.23
C ALA A 76 6.26 -5.82 15.82
N ALA A 77 6.45 -4.60 15.32
CA ALA A 77 7.76 -4.03 15.01
C ALA A 77 7.84 -2.57 15.45
N GLU A 78 8.98 -2.18 16.01
CA GLU A 78 9.33 -0.80 16.31
C GLU A 78 10.25 -0.25 15.21
N GLN A 79 9.95 0.96 14.76
CA GLN A 79 10.71 1.68 13.76
C GLN A 79 11.07 3.09 14.24
N VAL A 80 12.36 3.40 14.25
CA VAL A 80 12.85 4.79 14.42
C VAL A 80 12.53 5.57 13.15
N THR A 81 11.97 6.76 13.30
CA THR A 81 11.48 7.58 12.18
C THR A 81 11.49 9.06 12.56
N PHE A 82 10.97 9.92 11.70
CA PHE A 82 10.85 11.36 11.94
C PHE A 82 9.40 11.81 11.88
N LEU A 83 9.06 12.86 12.62
CA LEU A 83 7.69 13.36 12.81
C LEU A 83 6.85 13.47 11.53
N THR A 84 7.49 13.83 10.42
CA THR A 84 6.85 14.13 9.13
C THR A 84 6.77 12.94 8.18
N HIS A 85 7.23 11.75 8.59
CA HIS A 85 7.28 10.57 7.72
C HIS A 85 5.96 9.79 7.75
N PRO A 86 5.13 9.82 6.70
CA PRO A 86 3.94 8.98 6.61
C PRO A 86 4.29 7.49 6.46
N TRP A 87 3.48 6.66 7.11
CA TRP A 87 3.59 5.21 7.12
C TRP A 87 2.31 4.57 6.57
N LEU A 88 2.42 3.83 5.48
CA LEU A 88 1.32 3.16 4.80
C LEU A 88 1.25 1.69 5.21
N VAL A 89 0.06 1.24 5.57
CA VAL A 89 -0.26 -0.16 5.82
C VAL A 89 -0.99 -0.74 4.61
N THR A 90 -0.58 -1.92 4.17
CA THR A 90 -1.25 -2.68 3.11
C THR A 90 -1.51 -4.12 3.55
N ASP A 91 -2.33 -4.83 2.80
CA ASP A 91 -2.36 -6.30 2.83
C ASP A 91 -1.08 -6.92 2.22
N ASP A 92 -1.01 -8.25 2.19
CA ASP A 92 0.08 -9.00 1.58
C ASP A 92 0.12 -8.90 0.05
N ASN A 93 -0.88 -8.29 -0.59
CA ASN A 93 -0.95 -8.02 -2.03
C ASN A 93 -0.82 -6.53 -2.38
N ASP A 94 -0.32 -5.71 -1.46
CA ASP A 94 -0.02 -4.27 -1.64
C ASP A 94 -1.27 -3.39 -1.81
N ASN A 95 -2.45 -3.93 -1.52
CA ASN A 95 -3.66 -3.11 -1.46
C ASN A 95 -3.61 -2.25 -0.20
N ALA A 96 -3.58 -0.94 -0.40
CA ALA A 96 -3.49 0.02 0.67
C ALA A 96 -4.72 0.04 1.57
N TRP A 97 -4.48 0.07 2.88
CA TRP A 97 -5.53 0.12 3.89
C TRP A 97 -5.57 1.50 4.55
N GLN A 98 -4.50 1.87 5.23
CA GLN A 98 -4.47 3.04 6.11
C GLN A 98 -3.11 3.74 6.08
N LEU A 99 -3.15 5.06 6.25
CA LEU A 99 -1.97 5.89 6.42
C LEU A 99 -1.88 6.40 7.86
N TYR A 100 -0.68 6.31 8.44
CA TYR A 100 -0.39 6.80 9.77
C TYR A 100 0.73 7.82 9.76
N TYR A 101 0.71 8.71 10.74
CA TYR A 101 1.79 9.65 11.03
C TYR A 101 2.38 9.38 12.40
N PRO A 102 3.70 9.53 12.58
CA PRO A 102 4.34 9.58 13.89
C PRO A 102 3.82 10.77 14.69
N ASP A 103 3.98 10.69 16.01
CA ASP A 103 3.81 11.82 16.92
C ASP A 103 5.18 12.30 17.39
N ALA A 104 5.25 13.50 17.99
CA ALA A 104 6.49 14.04 18.57
C ALA A 104 7.02 13.20 19.76
N GLN A 105 6.23 12.23 20.23
CA GLN A 105 6.61 11.23 21.22
C GLN A 105 6.42 9.83 20.64
N PRO A 106 7.13 8.80 21.14
CA PRO A 106 6.93 7.43 20.71
C PRO A 106 5.47 7.01 20.80
N ARG A 107 4.92 6.44 19.72
CA ARG A 107 3.52 5.96 19.69
C ARG A 107 3.42 4.50 19.28
N LYS A 108 2.41 3.82 19.82
CA LYS A 108 2.00 2.48 19.40
C LYS A 108 0.75 2.58 18.54
N ILE A 109 0.75 1.88 17.41
CA ILE A 109 -0.36 1.81 16.46
C ILE A 109 -0.82 0.36 16.40
N GLU A 110 -2.03 0.10 16.87
CA GLU A 110 -2.68 -1.20 16.73
C GLU A 110 -3.49 -1.21 15.43
N ILE A 111 -3.03 -1.99 14.46
CA ILE A 111 -3.65 -2.09 13.14
C ILE A 111 -4.78 -3.11 13.23
N LYS A 112 -5.99 -2.67 12.92
CA LYS A 112 -7.22 -3.46 12.93
C LYS A 112 -7.90 -3.31 11.58
N VAL A 113 -8.68 -4.29 11.18
CA VAL A 113 -9.56 -4.14 10.01
C VAL A 113 -10.61 -3.09 10.38
N GLU A 114 -10.52 -1.90 9.82
CA GLU A 114 -11.63 -0.94 9.88
C GLU A 114 -12.75 -1.47 9.00
N GLN A 115 -13.88 -1.82 9.62
CA GLN A 115 -15.09 -2.11 8.86
C GLN A 115 -15.53 -0.80 8.17
N PRO A 116 -15.91 -0.83 6.89
CA PRO A 116 -16.44 0.36 6.25
C PRO A 116 -17.77 0.73 6.93
N GLY A 117 -17.76 1.73 7.83
CA GLY A 117 -18.98 2.24 8.45
C GLY A 117 -18.91 2.92 9.81
N GLU A 118 -17.78 2.96 10.51
CA GLU A 118 -17.74 3.58 11.84
C GLU A 118 -16.61 4.61 11.94
N GLN A 119 -16.99 5.88 11.74
CA GLN A 119 -16.27 7.07 12.19
C GLN A 119 -16.95 7.60 13.46
#